data_AF-A0A368FMI9-F1
#
_entry.id   AF-A0A368FMI9-F1
#
_cell.length_a   1.000
_cell.length_b   1.000
_cell.length_c   1.000
_cell.angle_alpha   90.00
_cell.angle_beta   90.00
_cell.angle_gamma   90.00
#
_symmetry.space_group_name_H-M   'P 1'
#
loop_
_entity.id
_entity.type
_entity.pdbx_description
1 polymer ?
#
loop_
_entity_poly.entity_id
_entity_poly.type
_entity_poly.pdbx_seq_one_letter_code
_entity_poly.pdbx_strand_id
1 'polypeptide(L)'
;MSVDFGWRRFNFFDKNVIQDPENPDEKFLGLKDVCVDCWCSGVGGEAAYLGESRGGVFRLGKNLDQYYWRAYQASLTALHAADKYIFSIGVSFLFSSLTYIATYFRLCEGWPKITITN
;
A
#
# COMPACT_ATOMS: atom_id res chain seq x y z
N MET A 1 48.78 -6.73 8.58
CA MET A 1 47.69 -5.74 8.55
C MET A 1 46.60 -6.29 7.64
N SER A 2 45.53 -6.85 8.19
CA SER A 2 44.36 -7.31 7.43
C SER A 2 43.56 -6.07 7.02
N VAL A 3 43.50 -5.80 5.72
CA VAL A 3 42.66 -4.74 5.18
C VAL A 3 41.22 -5.26 5.17
N ASP A 4 40.40 -4.77 6.09
CA ASP A 4 38.98 -5.11 6.14
C ASP A 4 38.28 -4.54 4.89
N PHE A 5 38.04 -5.40 3.90
CA PHE A 5 37.11 -5.14 2.79
C PHE A 5 35.65 -5.23 3.29
N GLY A 6 35.31 -4.41 4.28
CA GLY A 6 33.94 -4.21 4.70
C GLY A 6 33.19 -3.42 3.64
N TRP A 7 32.06 -3.94 3.17
CA TRP A 7 31.12 -3.17 2.36
C TRP A 7 30.79 -1.86 3.09
N ARG A 8 31.13 -0.70 2.48
CA ARG A 8 30.68 0.59 3.01
C ARG A 8 29.16 0.59 3.02
N ARG A 9 28.56 0.53 4.21
CA ARG A 9 27.13 0.78 4.39
C ARG A 9 26.90 2.26 4.12
N PHE A 10 26.48 2.58 2.92
CA PHE A 10 25.93 3.90 2.63
C PHE A 10 24.55 3.97 3.29
N ASN A 11 24.45 4.69 4.40
CA ASN A 11 23.17 5.09 4.93
C ASN A 11 22.69 6.28 4.10
N PHE A 12 21.82 6.02 3.12
CA PHE A 12 21.25 7.07 2.27
C PHE A 12 20.14 7.86 2.96
N PHE A 13 19.63 7.39 4.10
CA PHE A 13 18.48 7.97 4.78
C PHE A 13 18.64 7.88 6.29
N ASP A 14 18.40 9.01 6.96
CA ASP A 14 18.20 9.05 8.41
C ASP A 14 16.76 8.62 8.72
N LYS A 15 16.61 7.68 9.66
CA LYS A 15 15.30 7.24 10.12
C LYS A 15 14.77 8.24 11.14
N ASN A 16 13.89 9.14 10.68
CA ASN A 16 13.16 10.03 11.56
C ASN A 16 11.91 9.33 12.10
N VAL A 17 11.65 9.49 13.38
CA VAL A 17 10.38 9.09 13.99
C VAL A 17 9.31 10.07 13.51
N ILE A 18 8.27 9.56 12.88
CA ILE A 18 7.11 10.35 12.47
C ILE A 18 6.15 10.43 13.65
N GLN A 19 5.82 11.65 14.08
CA GLN A 19 4.84 11.90 15.15
C GLN A 19 3.42 11.87 14.60
N ASP A 20 2.47 11.57 15.48
CA ASP A 20 1.05 11.59 15.12
C ASP A 20 0.58 13.03 14.87
N PRO A 21 -0.11 13.32 13.75
CA PRO A 21 -0.66 14.65 13.48
C PRO A 21 -1.67 15.12 14.53
N GLU A 22 -2.40 14.20 15.16
CA GLU A 22 -3.42 14.52 16.18
C GLU A 22 -2.80 14.61 17.58
N ASN A 23 -1.71 13.88 17.82
CA ASN A 23 -0.98 13.87 19.09
C ASN A 23 0.55 13.95 18.87
N PRO A 24 1.13 15.16 18.82
CA PRO A 24 2.56 15.35 18.52
C PRO A 24 3.54 14.71 19.53
N ASP A 25 3.07 14.37 20.72
CA ASP A 25 3.88 13.70 21.77
C ASP A 25 3.98 12.18 21.54
N GLU A 26 3.17 11.63 20.64
CA GLU A 26 3.09 10.21 20.34
C GLU A 26 3.58 9.89 18.92
N LYS A 27 4.12 8.67 18.76
CA LYS A 27 4.54 8.17 17.45
C LYS A 27 3.32 7.80 16.63
N PHE A 28 3.37 8.08 15.34
CA PHE A 28 2.34 7.59 14.42
C PHE A 28 2.36 6.06 14.34
N LEU A 29 1.26 5.42 14.75
CA LEU A 29 1.12 3.95 14.77
C LEU A 29 0.16 3.39 13.70
N GLY A 30 -0.35 4.24 12.80
CA GLY A 30 -1.39 3.85 11.83
C GLY A 30 -1.05 2.63 10.98
N LEU A 31 0.22 2.45 10.64
CA LEU A 31 0.70 1.35 9.80
C LEU A 31 1.30 0.16 10.57
N LYS A 32 1.29 0.19 11.91
CA LYS A 32 2.03 -0.77 12.75
C LYS A 32 1.63 -2.23 12.48
N ASP A 33 0.35 -2.47 12.26
CA ASP A 33 -0.22 -3.82 12.11
C ASP A 33 -0.64 -4.12 10.65
N VAL A 34 -0.23 -3.27 9.69
CA VAL A 34 -0.56 -3.44 8.28
C VAL A 34 0.46 -4.36 7.61
N CYS A 35 0.02 -5.57 7.23
CA CYS A 35 0.83 -6.51 6.47
C CYS A 35 0.83 -6.17 4.97
N VAL A 36 1.75 -5.29 4.55
CA VAL A 36 1.87 -4.83 3.17
C VAL A 36 2.56 -5.86 2.28
N ASP A 37 1.87 -6.32 1.25
CA ASP A 37 2.39 -7.24 0.22
C ASP A 37 2.79 -6.50 -1.07
N CYS A 38 2.06 -5.44 -1.42
CA CYS A 38 2.35 -4.62 -2.59
C CYS A 38 2.07 -3.14 -2.32
N TRP A 39 2.66 -2.25 -3.11
CA TRP A 39 2.40 -0.82 -2.98
C TRP A 39 2.52 -0.10 -4.32
N CYS A 40 1.89 1.05 -4.43
CA CYS A 40 2.13 2.00 -5.52
C CYS A 40 1.96 3.44 -5.04
N SER A 41 2.61 4.37 -5.74
CA SER A 41 2.37 5.80 -5.54
C SER A 41 1.20 6.26 -6.41
N GLY A 42 0.37 7.15 -5.88
CA GLY A 42 -0.63 7.86 -6.66
C GLY A 42 0.01 8.77 -7.71
N VAL A 43 -0.75 9.10 -8.75
CA VAL A 43 -0.30 10.09 -9.75
C VAL A 43 -0.06 11.43 -9.05
N GLY A 44 1.13 12.00 -9.26
CA GLY A 44 1.57 13.23 -8.59
C GLY A 44 2.14 13.03 -7.17
N GLY A 45 2.19 11.80 -6.65
CA GLY A 45 2.75 11.53 -5.32
C GLY A 45 1.90 12.05 -4.16
N GLU A 46 0.61 12.33 -4.40
CA GLU A 46 -0.33 12.84 -3.39
C GLU A 46 -0.71 11.83 -2.31
N ALA A 47 -0.57 10.53 -2.62
CA ALA A 47 -0.83 9.46 -1.67
C ALA A 47 -0.03 8.21 -2.03
N ALA A 48 0.24 7.37 -1.05
CA ALA A 48 0.69 6.00 -1.24
C ALA A 48 -0.49 5.04 -1.09
N TYR A 49 -0.55 4.01 -1.93
CA TYR A 49 -1.50 2.91 -1.82
C TYR A 49 -0.75 1.65 -1.43
N LEU A 50 -1.22 0.98 -0.38
CA LEU A 50 -0.63 -0.23 0.19
C LEU A 50 -1.65 -1.35 0.09
N GLY A 51 -1.28 -2.46 -0.53
CA GLY A 51 -2.09 -3.66 -0.65
C GLY A 51 -1.70 -4.66 0.43
N GLU A 52 -2.69 -5.19 1.12
CA GLU A 52 -2.56 -6.13 2.23
C GLU A 52 -2.83 -7.57 1.78
N SER A 53 -2.20 -8.52 2.46
CA SER A 53 -2.41 -9.97 2.30
C SER A 53 -3.86 -10.45 2.48
N ARG A 54 -4.71 -9.64 3.13
CA ARG A 54 -6.14 -9.95 3.34
C ARG A 54 -7.06 -9.36 2.27
N GLY A 55 -6.47 -8.75 1.24
CA GLY A 55 -7.20 -8.10 0.14
C GLY A 55 -7.62 -6.68 0.44
N GLY A 56 -7.06 -6.07 1.49
CA GLY A 56 -7.27 -4.68 1.88
C GLY A 56 -6.37 -3.72 1.10
N VAL A 57 -6.89 -2.58 0.69
CA VAL A 57 -6.11 -1.47 0.16
C VAL A 57 -6.17 -0.33 1.17
N PHE A 58 -5.00 0.12 1.61
CA PHE A 58 -4.82 1.31 2.42
C PHE A 58 -4.33 2.45 1.55
N ARG A 59 -4.97 3.61 1.64
CA ARG A 59 -4.44 4.88 1.12
C ARG A 59 -3.88 5.66 2.29
N LEU A 60 -2.61 6.05 2.17
CA LEU A 60 -1.94 6.98 3.07
C LEU A 60 -1.68 8.28 2.31
N GLY A 61 -2.38 9.35 2.69
CA GLY A 61 -2.12 10.68 2.13
C GLY A 61 -0.91 11.37 2.76
N LYS A 62 -0.51 12.50 2.18
CA LYS A 62 0.62 13.32 2.69
C LYS A 62 0.44 13.82 4.12
N ASN A 63 -0.81 13.99 4.56
CA ASN A 63 -1.14 14.43 5.91
C ASN A 63 -1.28 13.26 6.89
N LEU A 64 -0.81 12.07 6.49
CA LEU A 64 -0.99 10.80 7.21
C LEU A 64 -2.47 10.43 7.41
N ASP A 65 -3.35 11.00 6.58
CA ASP A 65 -4.75 10.60 6.48
C ASP A 65 -4.83 9.17 5.92
N GLN A 66 -5.45 8.29 6.69
CA GLN A 66 -5.56 6.88 6.37
C GLN A 66 -6.97 6.53 5.94
N TYR A 67 -7.07 5.85 4.81
CA TYR A 67 -8.32 5.27 4.34
C TYR A 67 -8.11 3.80 4.04
N TYR A 68 -9.03 2.96 4.51
CA TYR A 68 -9.00 1.53 4.26
C TYR A 68 -10.25 1.09 3.51
N TRP A 69 -10.07 0.25 2.51
CA TRP A 69 -11.18 -0.49 1.91
C TRP A 69 -10.73 -1.89 1.51
N ARG A 70 -11.68 -2.82 1.48
CA ARG A 70 -11.41 -4.20 1.09
C ARG A 70 -11.74 -4.39 -0.38
N ALA A 71 -10.72 -4.64 -1.20
CA ALA A 71 -10.83 -4.91 -2.62
C ALA A 71 -11.22 -6.37 -2.90
N TYR A 72 -10.64 -7.30 -2.15
CA TYR A 72 -10.80 -8.74 -2.37
C TYR A 72 -11.02 -9.50 -1.08
N GLN A 73 -11.62 -10.69 -1.19
CA GLN A 73 -11.58 -11.70 -0.11
C GLN A 73 -10.25 -12.48 -0.08
N ALA A 74 -9.31 -12.17 -0.96
CA ALA A 74 -8.04 -12.86 -1.16
C ALA A 74 -6.85 -11.87 -1.25
N SER A 75 -5.62 -12.38 -1.30
CA SER A 75 -4.39 -11.58 -1.22
C SER A 75 -4.23 -10.61 -2.39
N LEU A 76 -3.79 -9.37 -2.10
CA LEU A 76 -3.41 -8.40 -3.13
C LEU A 76 -1.95 -8.58 -3.55
N THR A 77 -1.74 -8.86 -4.82
CA THR A 77 -0.39 -9.08 -5.38
C THR A 77 0.17 -7.88 -6.12
N ALA A 78 -0.68 -7.05 -6.71
CA ALA A 78 -0.23 -5.86 -7.42
C ALA A 78 -1.24 -4.72 -7.31
N LEU A 79 -0.70 -3.50 -7.26
CA LEU A 79 -1.44 -2.26 -7.32
C LEU A 79 -0.80 -1.33 -8.35
N HIS A 80 -1.63 -0.57 -9.05
CA HIS A 80 -1.16 0.46 -9.97
C HIS A 80 -2.13 1.63 -9.99
N ALA A 81 -1.63 2.86 -9.87
CA ALA A 81 -2.45 4.05 -9.98
C ALA A 81 -2.26 4.68 -11.37
N ALA A 82 -3.37 4.97 -12.06
CA ALA A 82 -3.38 5.74 -13.29
C ALA A 82 -4.45 6.83 -13.20
N ASP A 83 -3.99 8.07 -13.06
CA ASP A 83 -4.82 9.27 -12.87
C ASP A 83 -5.85 9.06 -11.74
N LYS A 84 -7.14 9.13 -12.06
CA LYS A 84 -8.26 8.88 -11.15
C LYS A 84 -8.61 7.40 -10.96
N TYR A 85 -7.75 6.47 -11.36
CA TYR A 85 -8.01 5.04 -11.27
C TYR A 85 -6.92 4.31 -10.49
N ILE A 86 -7.33 3.30 -9.73
CA ILE A 86 -6.43 2.33 -9.09
C ILE A 86 -6.77 0.96 -9.60
N PHE A 87 -5.82 0.29 -10.23
CA PHE A 87 -5.90 -1.09 -10.62
C PHE A 87 -5.31 -1.95 -9.51
N SER A 88 -5.97 -3.05 -9.26
CA SER A 88 -5.57 -4.03 -8.26
C SER A 88 -5.67 -5.42 -8.87
N ILE A 89 -4.72 -6.28 -8.53
CA ILE A 89 -4.72 -7.68 -8.93
C ILE A 89 -4.66 -8.51 -7.66
N GLY A 90 -5.72 -9.27 -7.43
CA GLY A 90 -5.82 -10.25 -6.35
C GLY A 90 -5.54 -11.66 -6.86
N VAL A 91 -5.02 -12.51 -5.98
CA VAL A 91 -4.83 -13.94 -6.25
C VAL A 91 -5.68 -14.74 -5.29
N SER A 92 -6.50 -15.65 -5.83
CA SER A 92 -7.27 -16.62 -5.07
C SER A 92 -6.86 -18.04 -5.43
N PHE A 93 -6.62 -18.87 -4.42
CA PHE A 93 -6.43 -20.31 -4.56
C PHE A 93 -7.77 -21.00 -4.34
N LEU A 94 -8.48 -21.27 -5.43
CA LEU A 94 -9.71 -22.06 -5.40
C LEU A 94 -9.41 -23.42 -6.06
N PHE A 95 -9.66 -24.51 -5.32
CA PHE A 95 -9.56 -25.89 -5.83
C PHE A 95 -8.22 -26.24 -6.49
N SER A 96 -7.10 -25.87 -5.86
CA SER A 96 -5.74 -26.13 -6.38
C SER A 96 -5.42 -25.48 -7.73
N SER A 97 -6.27 -24.56 -8.20
CA SER A 97 -6.03 -23.71 -9.37
C SER A 97 -5.75 -22.27 -8.92
N LEU A 98 -4.75 -21.66 -9.54
CA LEU A 98 -4.39 -20.26 -9.30
C LEU A 98 -5.28 -19.37 -10.18
N THR A 99 -6.16 -18.59 -9.56
CA THR A 99 -7.00 -17.62 -10.29
C THR A 99 -6.56 -16.20 -9.95
N TYR A 100 -6.28 -15.42 -11.00
CA TYR A 100 -6.02 -13.99 -10.89
C TYR A 100 -7.33 -13.23 -11.13
N ILE A 101 -7.65 -12.30 -10.24
CA ILE A 101 -8.80 -11.41 -10.38
C ILE A 101 -8.26 -9.99 -10.50
N ALA A 102 -8.65 -9.28 -11.57
CA ALA A 102 -8.32 -7.88 -11.77
C ALA A 102 -9.54 -7.01 -11.47
N THR A 103 -9.35 -5.91 -10.75
CA THR A 103 -10.39 -4.94 -10.42
C THR A 103 -9.78 -3.56 -10.47
N TYR A 104 -10.52 -2.60 -11.01
CA TYR A 104 -10.14 -1.20 -10.99
C TYR A 104 -11.13 -0.40 -10.14
N PHE A 105 -10.62 0.60 -9.45
CA PHE A 105 -11.37 1.55 -8.64
C PHE A 105 -11.25 2.91 -9.29
N ARG A 106 -12.38 3.61 -9.45
CA ARG A 106 -12.34 5.04 -9.78
C ARG A 106 -12.32 5.84 -8.49
N LEU A 107 -11.29 6.65 -8.32
CA LEU A 107 -11.18 7.68 -7.29
C LEU A 107 -12.13 8.82 -7.69
N CYS A 108 -13.36 8.79 -7.16
CA CYS A 108 -14.27 9.92 -7.20
C CYS A 108 -14.11 10.75 -5.92
N GLU A 109 -14.37 12.06 -6.01
CA GLU A 109 -14.57 12.89 -4.82
C GLU A 109 -15.81 12.33 -4.08
N GLY A 110 -15.56 11.57 -3.01
CA GLY A 110 -16.57 10.81 -2.28
C GLY A 110 -16.75 9.36 -2.76
N TRP A 111 -15.80 8.49 -2.41
CA TRP A 111 -15.88 7.01 -2.45
C TRP A 111 -15.45 6.33 -3.77
N PRO A 112 -14.72 5.19 -3.68
CA PRO A 112 -14.55 4.31 -4.83
C PRO A 112 -15.86 3.57 -5.13
N LYS A 113 -16.43 3.79 -6.32
CA LYS A 113 -17.44 2.86 -6.87
C LYS A 113 -16.72 1.59 -7.30
N ILE A 114 -17.02 0.49 -6.62
CA ILE A 114 -16.49 -0.84 -6.93
C ILE A 114 -17.25 -1.40 -8.12
N THR A 115 -16.60 -1.54 -9.27
CA THR A 115 -17.14 -2.27 -10.42
C THR A 115 -16.31 -3.53 -10.60
N ILE A 116 -16.89 -4.69 -10.30
CA ILE A 116 -16.27 -6.00 -10.54
C ILE A 116 -16.67 -6.43 -11.95
N THR A 117 -15.69 -6.57 -12.85
CA THR A 117 -15.87 -7.19 -14.17
C THR A 117 -15.28 -8.59 -14.11
N ASN A 118 -16.13 -9.62 -14.27
CA ASN A 118 -15.70 -11.00 -14.50
C ASN A 118 -15.39 -11.23 -15.98
#